data_AF-A0A7K4HCC0-F1
#
_entry.id   AF-A0A7K4HCC0-F1
#
_cell.length_a   1.000
_cell.length_b   1.000
_cell.length_c   1.000
_cell.angle_alpha   90.00
_cell.angle_beta   90.00
_cell.angle_gamma   90.00
#
_symmetry.space_group_name_H-M   'P 1'
#
loop_
_entity.id
_entity.type
_entity.pdbx_description
1 polymer ?
#
loop_
_entity_poly.entity_id
_entity_poly.type
_entity_poly.pdbx_seq_one_letter_code
_entity_poly.pdbx_strand_id
1 'polypeptide(L)'
;MPGKFVKTLKTIGRWWFIFLIAIILIVFLFNQLAAIIITIITITLFALSYIPTRLFYRKLDKILNKVESIDDKTLARKLKRPLAQIQEKMFKLSKKQSKKSSLIIFSNKHYIFYNEMIITNFKSYYNKGLGEKETLEKLKKFDIKTRTEIKTIEETLIKHERLEDRKVSVKEYRDKKRYS
;
A
#
# COMPACT_ATOMS: atom_id res chain seq x y z
N MET A 1 -11.77 -11.68 5.49
CA MET A 1 -12.96 -10.81 5.29
C MET A 1 -13.04 -9.86 6.48
N PRO A 2 -13.11 -8.53 6.31
CA PRO A 2 -13.36 -7.65 7.46
C PRO A 2 -14.74 -8.00 8.02
N GLY A 3 -14.79 -8.38 9.30
CA GLY A 3 -16.04 -8.73 9.98
C GLY A 3 -17.08 -7.63 9.85
N LYS A 4 -18.36 -8.00 9.84
CA LYS A 4 -19.51 -7.09 9.66
C LYS A 4 -19.40 -5.81 10.54
N PHE A 5 -18.79 -5.92 11.72
CA PHE A 5 -18.47 -4.82 12.64
C PHE A 5 -17.60 -3.68 12.06
N VAL A 6 -16.62 -3.98 11.19
CA VAL A 6 -15.74 -2.93 10.65
C VAL A 6 -16.48 -2.09 9.59
N LYS A 7 -17.45 -2.69 8.88
CA LYS A 7 -18.32 -1.95 7.94
C LYS A 7 -19.36 -1.10 8.68
N THR A 8 -19.92 -1.59 9.79
CA THR A 8 -20.87 -0.81 10.59
C THR A 8 -20.20 0.37 11.29
N LEU A 9 -18.99 0.21 11.84
CA LEU A 9 -18.21 1.32 12.44
C LEU A 9 -17.91 2.46 11.45
N LYS A 10 -17.64 2.12 10.18
CA LYS A 10 -17.39 3.12 9.12
C LYS A 10 -18.66 3.87 8.71
N THR A 11 -19.83 3.26 8.91
CA THR A 11 -21.16 3.86 8.62
C THR A 11 -21.64 4.73 9.79
N ILE A 12 -21.33 4.32 11.02
CA ILE A 12 -21.62 5.04 12.27
C ILE A 12 -20.90 6.39 12.34
N GLY A 13 -19.69 6.49 11.78
CA GLY A 13 -18.89 7.72 11.86
C GLY A 13 -19.52 8.96 11.20
N ARG A 14 -20.39 8.78 10.19
CA ARG A 14 -21.07 9.90 9.51
C ARG A 14 -22.41 10.27 10.16
N TRP A 15 -23.15 9.27 10.65
CA TRP A 15 -24.45 9.48 11.31
C TRP A 15 -24.31 10.07 12.71
N TRP A 16 -23.25 9.72 13.45
CA TRP A 16 -22.91 10.40 14.71
C TRP A 16 -22.85 11.91 14.50
N PHE A 17 -22.15 12.37 13.45
CA PHE A 17 -21.91 13.80 13.25
C PHE A 17 -23.22 14.56 13.00
N ILE A 18 -24.16 13.95 12.28
CA ILE A 18 -25.51 14.50 12.07
C ILE A 18 -26.28 14.57 13.39
N PHE A 19 -26.23 13.50 14.20
CA PHE A 19 -26.87 13.46 15.51
C PHE A 19 -26.30 14.53 16.46
N LEU A 20 -24.99 14.76 16.41
CA LEU A 20 -24.31 15.76 17.22
C LEU A 20 -24.71 17.19 16.78
N ILE A 21 -24.86 17.45 15.48
CA ILE A 21 -25.41 18.72 14.98
C ILE A 21 -26.85 18.94 15.48
N ALA A 22 -27.69 17.90 15.48
CA ALA A 22 -29.06 18.00 15.98
C ALA A 22 -29.11 18.35 17.48
N ILE A 23 -28.23 17.76 18.30
CA ILE A 23 -28.11 18.11 19.73
C ILE A 23 -27.68 19.57 19.89
N ILE A 24 -26.72 20.05 19.12
CA ILE A 24 -26.27 21.45 19.16
C ILE A 24 -27.43 22.40 18.84
N LEU A 25 -28.26 22.08 17.85
CA LEU A 25 -29.45 22.88 17.49
C LEU A 25 -30.48 22.92 18.62
N ILE A 26 -30.72 21.80 19.32
CA ILE A 26 -31.62 21.76 20.48
C ILE A 26 -31.07 22.63 21.62
N VAL A 27 -29.78 22.52 21.93
CA VAL A 27 -29.14 23.31 23.00
C VAL A 27 -29.17 24.81 22.68
N PHE A 28 -29.06 25.19 21.39
CA PHE A 28 -29.12 26.58 20.96
C PHE A 28 -30.46 27.26 21.30
N LEU A 29 -31.56 26.52 21.32
CA LEU A 29 -32.88 27.05 21.68
C LEU A 29 -32.99 27.44 23.15
N PHE A 30 -32.20 26.82 24.04
CA PHE A 30 -32.22 27.08 25.48
C PHE A 30 -31.10 28.01 25.94
N ASN A 31 -29.91 27.90 25.35
CA ASN A 31 -28.75 28.73 25.72
C ASN A 31 -27.76 28.85 24.55
N GLN A 32 -27.76 30.02 23.91
CA GLN A 32 -26.93 30.32 22.75
C GLN A 32 -25.42 30.28 23.07
N LEU A 33 -25.01 30.77 24.25
CA LEU A 33 -23.62 30.75 24.71
C LEU A 33 -23.12 29.31 24.89
N ALA A 34 -23.92 28.46 25.52
CA ALA A 34 -23.58 27.05 25.71
C ALA A 34 -23.45 26.31 24.36
N ALA A 35 -24.36 26.57 23.41
CA ALA A 35 -24.30 25.97 22.07
C ALA A 35 -23.04 26.37 21.29
N ILE A 36 -22.61 27.65 21.37
CA ILE A 36 -21.38 28.13 20.75
C ILE A 36 -20.16 27.39 21.32
N ILE A 37 -20.06 27.27 22.65
CA ILE A 37 -18.94 26.58 23.32
C ILE A 37 -18.89 25.11 22.91
N ILE A 38 -20.02 24.41 22.92
CA ILE A 38 -20.10 22.99 22.51
C ILE A 38 -19.68 22.82 21.04
N THR A 39 -20.07 23.76 20.17
CA THR A 39 -19.70 23.74 18.75
C THR A 39 -18.20 23.86 18.56
N ILE A 40 -17.55 24.81 19.25
CA ILE A 40 -16.09 25.00 19.19
C ILE A 40 -15.36 23.74 19.67
N ILE A 41 -15.79 23.17 20.80
CA ILE A 41 -15.22 21.92 21.34
C ILE A 41 -15.38 20.78 20.35
N THR A 42 -16.57 20.64 19.75
CA THR A 42 -16.86 19.58 18.78
C THR A 42 -15.99 19.70 17.54
N ILE A 43 -15.87 20.89 16.96
CA ILE A 43 -15.01 21.13 15.79
C ILE A 43 -13.56 20.80 16.14
N THR A 44 -13.11 21.20 17.33
CA THR A 44 -11.75 20.91 17.82
C THR A 44 -11.51 19.41 17.95
N LEU A 45 -12.40 18.68 18.63
CA LEU A 45 -12.33 17.22 18.77
C LEU A 45 -12.39 16.51 17.41
N PHE A 46 -13.25 16.99 16.50
CA PHE A 46 -13.36 16.47 15.15
C PHE A 46 -12.04 16.66 14.38
N ALA A 47 -11.43 17.84 14.43
CA ALA A 47 -10.13 18.09 13.81
C ALA A 47 -9.02 17.21 14.41
N LEU A 48 -8.98 17.09 15.75
CA LEU A 48 -8.03 16.24 16.46
C LEU A 48 -8.17 14.76 16.05
N SER A 49 -9.39 14.30 15.74
CA SER A 49 -9.63 12.91 15.30
C SER A 49 -8.92 12.53 14.00
N TYR A 50 -8.56 13.50 13.14
CA TYR A 50 -7.81 13.25 11.90
C TYR A 50 -6.29 13.14 12.09
N ILE A 51 -5.76 13.65 13.20
CA ILE A 51 -4.31 13.68 13.48
C ILE A 51 -3.68 12.28 13.49
N PRO A 52 -4.25 11.26 14.17
CA PRO A 52 -3.68 9.92 14.20
C PRO A 52 -3.51 9.29 12.81
N THR A 53 -4.46 9.56 11.92
CA THR A 53 -4.47 9.07 10.53
C THR A 53 -3.36 9.72 9.71
N ARG A 54 -3.18 11.04 9.85
CA ARG A 54 -2.11 11.77 9.16
C ARG A 54 -0.72 11.34 9.63
N LEU A 55 -0.56 11.15 10.94
CA LEU A 55 0.68 10.63 11.53
C LEU A 55 1.00 9.21 11.02
N PHE A 56 -0.02 8.35 10.90
CA PHE A 56 0.16 7.02 10.33
C PHE A 56 0.69 7.07 8.90
N TYR A 57 0.11 7.91 8.02
CA TYR A 57 0.59 8.01 6.64
C TYR A 57 2.03 8.50 6.55
N ARG A 58 2.42 9.48 7.37
CA ARG A 58 3.82 9.93 7.44
C ARG A 58 4.77 8.83 7.89
N LYS A 59 4.39 8.06 8.91
CA LYS A 59 5.20 6.92 9.39
C LYS A 59 5.32 5.82 8.35
N LEU A 60 4.22 5.48 7.68
CA LEU A 60 4.19 4.48 6.61
C LEU A 60 5.15 4.89 5.48
N ASP A 61 5.02 6.11 4.99
CA ASP A 61 5.84 6.63 3.90
C ASP A 61 7.33 6.64 4.27
N LYS A 62 7.66 7.07 5.50
CA LYS A 62 9.03 7.02 6.03
C LYS A 62 9.61 5.61 6.05
N ILE A 63 8.80 4.59 6.37
CA ILE A 63 9.26 3.20 6.34
C ILE A 63 9.47 2.73 4.90
N LEU A 64 8.48 2.94 4.02
CA LEU A 64 8.54 2.49 2.63
C LEU A 64 9.73 3.11 1.88
N ASN A 65 10.06 4.36 2.16
CA ASN A 65 11.20 5.04 1.53
C ASN A 65 12.57 4.57 2.06
N LYS A 66 12.64 3.93 3.23
CA LYS A 66 13.90 3.48 3.84
C LYS A 66 14.25 2.03 3.54
N VAL A 67 13.27 1.19 3.22
CA VAL A 67 13.45 -0.26 3.05
C VAL A 67 13.51 -0.65 1.58
N GLU A 68 14.23 -1.73 1.28
CA GLU A 68 14.29 -2.29 -0.07
C GLU A 68 13.02 -3.07 -0.40
N SER A 69 12.64 -3.99 0.49
CA SER A 69 11.40 -4.75 0.40
C SER A 69 10.76 -4.89 1.79
N ILE A 70 9.43 -4.98 1.82
CA ILE A 70 8.70 -5.26 3.06
C ILE A 70 7.31 -5.86 2.78
N ASP A 71 6.94 -6.89 3.55
CA ASP A 71 5.61 -7.49 3.54
C ASP A 71 4.62 -6.78 4.49
N ASP A 72 3.32 -6.93 4.21
CA ASP A 72 2.24 -6.30 4.97
C ASP A 72 2.18 -6.71 6.47
N LYS A 73 2.60 -7.94 6.83
CA LYS A 73 2.62 -8.42 8.22
C LYS A 73 3.76 -7.78 9.00
N THR A 74 4.95 -7.73 8.43
CA THR A 74 6.12 -7.06 8.99
C THR A 74 5.85 -5.56 9.13
N LEU A 75 5.23 -4.96 8.13
CA LEU A 75 4.81 -3.56 8.16
C LEU A 75 3.76 -3.29 9.26
N ALA A 76 2.78 -4.18 9.43
CA ALA A 76 1.78 -4.09 10.49
C ALA A 76 2.40 -4.15 11.89
N ARG A 77 3.36 -5.06 12.11
CA ARG A 77 4.13 -5.16 13.36
C ARG A 77 4.93 -3.89 13.63
N LYS A 78 5.69 -3.37 12.64
CA LYS A 78 6.49 -2.14 12.78
C LYS A 78 5.64 -0.91 13.09
N LEU A 79 4.48 -0.79 12.49
CA LEU A 79 3.58 0.35 12.70
C LEU A 79 2.68 0.19 13.93
N LYS A 80 2.68 -0.99 14.59
CA LYS A 80 1.74 -1.35 15.66
C LYS A 80 0.29 -1.08 15.24
N ARG A 81 -0.07 -1.51 14.02
CA ARG A 81 -1.41 -1.31 13.43
C ARG A 81 -2.03 -2.65 13.01
N PRO A 82 -3.37 -2.75 12.99
CA PRO A 82 -4.05 -3.94 12.49
C PRO A 82 -3.66 -4.24 11.03
N LEU A 83 -3.41 -5.51 10.73
CA LEU A 83 -3.05 -5.97 9.37
C LEU A 83 -4.06 -5.50 8.32
N ALA A 84 -5.36 -5.56 8.63
CA ALA A 84 -6.41 -5.13 7.73
C ALA A 84 -6.28 -3.65 7.31
N GLN A 85 -5.83 -2.77 8.22
CA GLN A 85 -5.61 -1.36 7.89
C GLN A 85 -4.41 -1.18 6.96
N ILE A 86 -3.33 -1.95 7.19
CA ILE A 86 -2.15 -1.94 6.32
C ILE A 86 -2.51 -2.47 4.93
N GLN A 87 -3.22 -3.59 4.85
CA GLN A 87 -3.66 -4.19 3.59
C GLN A 87 -4.61 -3.26 2.83
N GLU A 88 -5.57 -2.60 3.49
CA GLU A 88 -6.43 -1.61 2.85
C GLU A 88 -5.59 -0.46 2.25
N LYS A 89 -4.55 -0.02 2.96
CA LYS A 89 -3.69 1.06 2.48
C LYS A 89 -2.77 0.61 1.34
N MET A 90 -2.12 -0.55 1.45
CA MET A 90 -1.27 -1.09 0.38
C MET A 90 -2.08 -1.37 -0.88
N PHE A 91 -3.32 -1.86 -0.76
CA PHE A 91 -4.25 -1.99 -1.89
C PHE A 91 -4.56 -0.66 -2.58
N LYS A 92 -4.82 0.40 -1.81
CA LYS A 92 -5.07 1.73 -2.39
C LYS A 92 -3.85 2.27 -3.12
N LEU A 93 -2.66 2.05 -2.54
CA LEU A 93 -1.40 2.42 -3.19
C LEU A 93 -1.16 1.57 -4.44
N SER A 94 -1.49 0.28 -4.40
CA SER A 94 -1.20 -0.65 -5.49
C SER A 94 -2.00 -0.34 -6.77
N LYS A 95 -3.17 0.29 -6.64
CA LYS A 95 -3.97 0.73 -7.80
C LYS A 95 -3.37 1.91 -8.56
N LYS A 96 -2.55 2.75 -7.94
CA LYS A 96 -2.07 4.02 -8.53
C LYS A 96 -0.55 4.03 -8.66
N GLN A 97 -0.01 3.08 -9.42
CA GLN A 97 1.44 2.83 -9.49
C GLN A 97 2.07 3.05 -10.87
N SER A 98 1.32 3.48 -11.90
CA SER A 98 1.84 3.66 -13.27
C SER A 98 3.03 4.63 -13.33
N LYS A 99 2.98 5.74 -12.57
CA LYS A 99 4.05 6.75 -12.50
C LYS A 99 5.00 6.60 -11.30
N LYS A 100 4.91 5.50 -10.55
CA LYS A 100 5.73 5.29 -9.34
C LYS A 100 6.98 4.48 -9.69
N SER A 101 8.11 4.81 -9.08
CA SER A 101 9.34 4.02 -9.27
C SER A 101 9.34 2.72 -8.46
N SER A 102 8.69 2.72 -7.29
CA SER A 102 8.42 1.53 -6.48
C SER A 102 7.24 0.69 -7.01
N LEU A 103 7.10 -0.52 -6.49
CA LEU A 103 6.04 -1.46 -6.85
C LEU A 103 5.47 -2.15 -5.62
N ILE A 104 4.16 -2.26 -5.56
CA ILE A 104 3.42 -3.08 -4.61
C ILE A 104 2.73 -4.18 -5.40
N ILE A 105 3.04 -5.43 -5.06
CA ILE A 105 2.36 -6.61 -5.61
C ILE A 105 1.44 -7.23 -4.56
N PHE A 106 0.49 -8.03 -5.03
CA PHE A 106 -0.32 -8.90 -4.19
C PHE A 106 -0.03 -10.35 -4.56
N SER A 107 0.58 -11.09 -3.65
CA SER A 107 0.97 -12.50 -3.87
C SER A 107 0.65 -13.30 -2.62
N ASN A 108 0.20 -14.56 -2.78
CA ASN A 108 -0.07 -15.48 -1.66
C ASN A 108 -0.88 -14.85 -0.50
N LYS A 109 -1.96 -14.12 -0.83
CA LYS A 109 -2.87 -13.45 0.13
C LYS A 109 -2.24 -12.33 0.97
N HIS A 110 -1.11 -11.77 0.57
CA HIS A 110 -0.48 -10.63 1.24
C HIS A 110 0.11 -9.64 0.23
N TYR A 111 0.31 -8.40 0.68
CA TYR A 111 0.98 -7.37 -0.11
C TYR A 111 2.47 -7.32 0.20
N ILE A 112 3.27 -7.09 -0.85
CA ILE A 112 4.71 -6.90 -0.75
C ILE A 112 5.08 -5.61 -1.48
N PHE A 113 5.85 -4.76 -0.82
CA PHE A 113 6.45 -3.57 -1.41
C PHE A 113 7.87 -3.85 -1.86
N TYR A 114 8.24 -3.33 -3.03
CA TYR A 114 9.59 -3.30 -3.57
C TYR A 114 9.95 -1.87 -3.95
N ASN A 115 11.13 -1.42 -3.54
CA ASN A 115 11.65 -0.11 -3.88
C ASN A 115 12.11 -0.02 -5.35
N GLU A 116 12.49 1.18 -5.76
CA GLU A 116 12.97 1.46 -7.11
C GLU A 116 14.18 0.61 -7.52
N MET A 117 15.14 0.41 -6.61
CA MET A 117 16.35 -0.37 -6.90
C MET A 117 16.03 -1.80 -7.34
N ILE A 118 15.11 -2.48 -6.65
CA ILE A 118 14.68 -3.83 -7.01
C ILE A 118 14.01 -3.84 -8.38
N ILE A 119 13.14 -2.86 -8.66
CA ILE A 119 12.42 -2.76 -9.94
C ILE A 119 13.36 -2.47 -11.10
N THR A 120 14.35 -1.61 -10.91
CA THR A 120 15.38 -1.33 -11.92
C THR A 120 16.23 -2.57 -12.20
N ASN A 121 16.65 -3.30 -11.16
CA ASN A 121 17.38 -4.55 -11.32
C ASN A 121 16.54 -5.61 -12.04
N PHE A 122 15.27 -5.76 -11.67
CA PHE A 122 14.34 -6.66 -12.34
C PHE A 122 14.23 -6.33 -13.84
N LYS A 123 13.97 -5.07 -14.21
CA LYS A 123 13.89 -4.62 -15.60
C LYS A 123 15.17 -4.91 -16.38
N SER A 124 16.33 -4.71 -15.75
CA SER A 124 17.63 -5.02 -16.36
C SER A 124 17.76 -6.51 -16.67
N TYR A 125 17.41 -7.38 -15.73
CA TYR A 125 17.45 -8.84 -15.94
C TYR A 125 16.44 -9.31 -16.98
N TYR A 126 15.22 -8.77 -16.93
CA TYR A 126 14.17 -9.02 -17.91
C TYR A 126 14.62 -8.69 -19.34
N ASN A 127 15.22 -7.51 -19.53
CA ASN A 127 15.72 -7.05 -20.84
C ASN A 127 16.94 -7.83 -21.33
N LYS A 128 17.73 -8.41 -20.43
CA LYS A 128 18.83 -9.33 -20.76
C LYS A 128 18.34 -10.72 -21.20
N GLY A 129 17.03 -10.99 -21.15
CA GLY A 129 16.45 -12.28 -21.49
C GLY A 129 16.52 -13.32 -20.37
N LEU A 130 16.74 -12.91 -19.11
CA LEU A 130 16.69 -13.86 -18.01
C LEU A 130 15.24 -14.36 -17.81
N GLY A 131 15.10 -15.67 -17.63
CA GLY A 131 13.82 -16.29 -17.24
C GLY A 131 13.52 -16.10 -15.76
N GLU A 132 12.37 -16.63 -15.32
CA GLU A 132 11.92 -16.49 -13.93
C GLU A 132 12.91 -17.10 -12.92
N LYS A 133 13.49 -18.26 -13.26
CA LYS A 133 14.43 -18.98 -12.39
C LYS A 133 15.72 -18.18 -12.22
N GLU A 134 16.30 -17.73 -13.33
CA GLU A 134 17.54 -16.98 -13.36
C GLU A 134 17.37 -15.61 -12.69
N THR A 135 16.22 -14.96 -12.90
CA THR A 135 15.88 -13.69 -12.25
C THR A 135 15.71 -13.87 -10.74
N LEU A 136 15.04 -14.95 -10.31
CA LEU A 136 14.92 -15.28 -8.88
C LEU A 136 16.29 -15.47 -8.24
N GLU A 137 17.19 -16.24 -8.86
CA GLU A 137 18.53 -16.47 -8.33
C GLU A 137 19.31 -15.15 -8.12
N LYS A 138 19.18 -14.20 -9.04
CA LYS A 138 19.83 -12.88 -8.93
C LYS A 138 19.17 -11.94 -7.91
N LEU A 139 17.85 -12.06 -7.73
CA LEU A 139 17.08 -11.19 -6.84
C LEU A 139 16.85 -11.77 -5.44
N LYS A 140 17.25 -13.01 -5.18
CA LYS A 140 17.11 -13.68 -3.88
C LYS A 140 17.73 -12.89 -2.72
N LYS A 141 18.80 -12.13 -3.00
CA LYS A 141 19.45 -11.25 -2.02
C LYS A 141 18.57 -10.09 -1.52
N PHE A 142 17.49 -9.77 -2.21
CA PHE A 142 16.55 -8.69 -1.89
C PHE A 142 15.24 -9.18 -1.23
N ASP A 143 15.30 -10.35 -0.58
CA ASP A 143 14.17 -11.04 0.07
C ASP A 143 13.04 -11.47 -0.88
N ILE A 144 13.32 -11.60 -2.19
CA ILE A 144 12.40 -12.22 -3.15
C ILE A 144 12.58 -13.75 -3.08
N LYS A 145 11.50 -14.45 -2.74
CA LYS A 145 11.61 -15.87 -2.30
C LYS A 145 11.17 -16.86 -3.36
N THR A 146 10.20 -16.49 -4.18
CA THR A 146 9.49 -17.44 -5.05
C THR A 146 9.48 -17.01 -6.50
N ARG A 147 9.40 -17.99 -7.41
CA ARG A 147 9.18 -17.70 -8.84
C ARG A 147 7.82 -17.04 -9.07
N THR A 148 6.83 -17.38 -8.25
CA THR A 148 5.52 -16.74 -8.27
C THR A 148 5.61 -15.25 -8.00
N GLU A 149 6.46 -14.78 -7.08
CA GLU A 149 6.71 -13.35 -6.88
C GLU A 149 7.29 -12.70 -8.13
N ILE A 150 8.28 -13.32 -8.77
CA ILE A 150 8.88 -12.82 -10.02
C ILE A 150 7.83 -12.68 -11.12
N LYS A 151 7.00 -13.71 -11.31
CA LYS A 151 5.89 -13.67 -12.27
C LYS A 151 4.87 -12.58 -11.92
N THR A 152 4.54 -12.44 -10.64
CA THR A 152 3.61 -11.39 -10.19
C THR A 152 4.18 -9.99 -10.41
N ILE A 153 5.50 -9.79 -10.23
CA ILE A 153 6.18 -8.53 -10.56
C ILE A 153 6.04 -8.23 -12.05
N GLU A 154 6.34 -9.21 -12.92
CA GLU A 154 6.19 -9.09 -14.38
C GLU A 154 4.78 -8.68 -14.76
N GLU A 155 3.78 -9.46 -14.34
CA GLU A 155 2.36 -9.21 -14.62
C GLU A 155 1.90 -7.84 -14.11
N THR A 156 2.33 -7.43 -12.90
CA THR A 156 1.95 -6.15 -12.31
C THR A 156 2.59 -4.98 -13.05
N LEU A 157 3.83 -5.11 -13.50
CA LEU A 157 4.49 -4.07 -14.30
C LEU A 157 3.86 -3.95 -15.68
N ILE A 158 3.53 -5.05 -16.34
CA ILE A 158 2.81 -5.07 -17.63
C ILE A 158 1.43 -4.41 -17.47
N LYS A 159 0.65 -4.81 -16.45
CA LYS A 159 -0.67 -4.25 -16.15
C LYS A 159 -0.67 -2.73 -15.96
N HIS A 160 0.44 -2.17 -15.50
CA HIS A 160 0.60 -0.73 -15.27
C HIS A 160 1.38 -0.03 -16.38
N GLU A 161 1.62 -0.69 -17.52
CA GLU A 161 2.36 -0.14 -18.68
C GLU A 161 3.76 0.34 -18.29
N ARG A 162 4.40 -0.38 -17.35
CA ARG A 162 5.74 -0.07 -16.83
C ARG A 162 6.82 -0.99 -17.36
N LEU A 163 6.46 -1.96 -18.19
CA LEU A 163 7.37 -2.92 -18.80
C LEU A 163 7.01 -3.08 -20.27
N GLU A 164 7.98 -2.85 -21.12
CA GLU A 164 7.89 -3.07 -22.57
C GLU A 164 8.24 -4.52 -22.92
N ASP A 165 8.13 -4.85 -24.19
CA ASP A 165 8.61 -6.14 -24.69
C ASP A 165 10.11 -6.33 -24.45
N ARG A 166 10.50 -7.58 -24.21
CA ARG A 166 11.89 -7.93 -23.90
C ARG A 166 12.79 -7.59 -25.08
N LYS A 167 13.93 -6.95 -24.82
CA LYS A 167 14.98 -6.73 -25.84
C LYS A 167 15.63 -8.02 -26.32
N VAL A 168 15.82 -8.98 -25.42
CA VAL A 168 16.43 -10.29 -25.71
C VAL A 168 15.46 -11.37 -25.27
N SER A 169 15.18 -12.33 -26.16
CA SER A 169 14.30 -13.44 -25.81
C SER A 169 14.98 -14.41 -24.83
N VAL A 170 14.18 -15.10 -24.01
CA VAL A 170 14.72 -16.09 -23.06
C VAL A 170 15.44 -17.24 -23.78
N LYS A 171 14.97 -17.59 -24.98
CA LYS A 171 15.59 -18.61 -25.83
C LYS A 171 16.98 -18.15 -26.28
N GLU A 172 17.07 -16.96 -26.87
CA GLU A 172 18.33 -16.39 -27.35
C GLU A 172 19.36 -16.26 -26.22
N TYR A 173 18.95 -15.81 -25.03
CA TYR A 173 19.84 -15.73 -23.86
C TYR A 173 20.40 -17.10 -23.45
N ARG A 174 19.55 -18.13 -23.44
CA ARG A 174 19.96 -19.50 -23.06
C ARG A 174 20.84 -20.15 -24.11
N ASP A 175 20.58 -19.90 -25.39
CA ASP A 175 21.39 -20.41 -26.49
C ASP A 175 22.80 -19.79 -26.43
N LYS A 176 22.91 -18.45 -26.27
CA LYS A 176 24.20 -17.77 -26.07
C LYS A 176 25.00 -18.34 -24.90
N LYS A 177 24.34 -18.71 -23.80
CA LYS A 177 25.00 -19.28 -22.62
C LYS A 177 25.44 -20.74 -22.80
N ARG A 178 24.81 -21.49 -23.70
CA ARG A 178 25.17 -22.90 -23.99
C ARG A 178 26.36 -23.02 -24.92
N TYR A 179 26.54 -22.06 -25.82
CA TYR A 179 27.58 -22.06 -26.84
C TYR A 179 28.73 -21.08 -26.53
N SER A 180 28.80 -20.57 -25.30
CA SER A 180 29.88 -19.76 -24.74
C SER A 180 30.57 -20.52 -23.61
#